data_AF-A0A9D8B0K3-F1
#
_entry.id   AF-A0A9D8B0K3-F1
#
_cell.length_a   1.000
_cell.length_b   1.000
_cell.length_c   1.000
_cell.angle_alpha   90.00
_cell.angle_beta   90.00
_cell.angle_gamma   90.00
#
_symmetry.space_group_name_H-M   'P 1'
#
loop_
_entity.id
_entity.type
_entity.pdbx_description
1 polymer ?
#
loop_
_entity_poly.entity_id
_entity_poly.type
_entity_poly.pdbx_seq_one_letter_code
_entity_poly.pdbx_strand_id
1 'polypeptide(L)'
;MSEIFGARSLLYWWGVLTATMFIEGWLKQLAAFFRTSDTFSPQRIPFNIVPGLNSWIDGAGNFIRETVKFDPNAPLLTVGSTVIPSFALAFFAGFLLIILGILFLRRAIRSSIWFDDFIALGVIYIILRIVGHIVSLATSLPFANWFRVMVDNPFAAYIVIQLLLLFITFFGEGFQSKRAFWRALIASGLLSLFMYPREAATSFSYVIEALALFGAGLANEANVPFAAAWGVLGMYLAFRKLTLPECGNKNAQVETFGSDTTPVNVEAEASSQS
;
A
#
# COMPACT_ATOMS: atom_id res chain seq x y z
N MET A 1 -6.80 -20.67 -0.39
CA MET A 1 -6.98 -19.50 -1.28
C MET A 1 -6.91 -18.25 -0.42
N SER A 2 -6.21 -17.20 -0.87
CA SER A 2 -6.04 -15.96 -0.10
C SER A 2 -7.38 -15.35 0.31
N GLU A 3 -7.42 -14.72 1.49
CA GLU A 3 -8.64 -14.13 2.04
C GLU A 3 -9.30 -13.14 1.05
N ILE A 4 -8.50 -12.44 0.24
CA ILE A 4 -8.93 -11.38 -0.71
C ILE A 4 -9.66 -11.94 -1.93
N PHE A 5 -9.26 -13.11 -2.44
CA PHE A 5 -9.89 -13.74 -3.61
C PHE A 5 -10.76 -14.94 -3.25
N GLY A 6 -11.05 -15.15 -1.96
CA GLY A 6 -11.99 -16.17 -1.51
C GLY A 6 -13.44 -15.85 -1.89
N ALA A 7 -14.29 -16.88 -1.94
CA ALA A 7 -15.69 -16.76 -2.37
C ALA A 7 -16.49 -15.67 -1.63
N ARG A 8 -16.29 -15.50 -0.31
CA ARG A 8 -16.93 -14.42 0.47
C ARG A 8 -16.52 -13.02 0.02
N SER A 9 -15.25 -12.85 -0.34
CA SER A 9 -14.70 -11.57 -0.82
C SER A 9 -15.19 -11.25 -2.23
N LEU A 10 -15.21 -12.26 -3.11
CA LEU A 10 -15.75 -12.12 -4.47
C LEU A 10 -17.25 -11.79 -4.46
N LEU A 11 -18.03 -12.40 -3.56
CA LEU A 11 -19.45 -12.09 -3.42
C LEU A 11 -19.69 -10.67 -2.90
N TYR A 12 -18.87 -10.21 -1.94
CA TYR A 12 -18.89 -8.81 -1.51
C TYR A 12 -18.60 -7.87 -2.68
N TRP A 13 -17.57 -8.15 -3.47
CA TRP A 13 -17.20 -7.34 -4.61
C TRP A 13 -18.23 -7.30 -5.72
N TRP A 14 -18.82 -8.45 -6.02
CA TRP A 14 -19.95 -8.54 -6.93
C TRP A 14 -21.09 -7.64 -6.45
N GLY A 15 -21.42 -7.67 -5.15
CA GLY A 15 -22.43 -6.79 -4.56
C GLY A 15 -22.10 -5.30 -4.66
N VAL A 16 -20.85 -4.91 -4.37
CA VAL A 16 -20.39 -3.52 -4.51
C VAL A 16 -20.49 -3.03 -5.96
N LEU A 17 -20.05 -3.85 -6.92
CA LEU A 17 -20.13 -3.52 -8.34
C LEU A 17 -21.58 -3.44 -8.81
N THR A 18 -22.45 -4.36 -8.39
CA THR A 18 -23.89 -4.28 -8.69
C THR A 18 -24.51 -3.02 -8.09
N ALA A 19 -24.12 -2.63 -6.87
CA ALA A 19 -24.66 -1.44 -6.22
C ALA A 19 -24.40 -0.14 -6.99
N THR A 20 -23.37 -0.10 -7.87
CA THR A 20 -23.08 1.05 -8.72
C THR A 20 -24.27 1.47 -9.60
N MET A 21 -25.15 0.54 -9.97
CA MET A 21 -26.35 0.84 -10.76
C MET A 21 -27.33 1.78 -10.04
N PHE A 22 -27.34 1.78 -8.71
CA PHE A 22 -28.22 2.64 -7.90
C PHE A 22 -27.61 4.00 -7.60
N ILE A 23 -26.29 4.14 -7.72
CA ILE A 23 -25.53 5.35 -7.37
C ILE A 23 -24.81 5.96 -8.58
N GLU A 24 -25.19 5.59 -9.79
CA GLU A 24 -24.56 6.03 -11.04
C GLU A 24 -24.42 7.56 -11.10
N GLY A 25 -25.50 8.30 -10.80
CA GLY A 25 -25.51 9.76 -10.83
C GLY A 25 -24.49 10.36 -9.86
N TRP A 26 -24.38 9.82 -8.65
CA TRP A 26 -23.38 10.22 -7.66
C TRP A 26 -21.95 9.90 -8.12
N LEU A 27 -21.74 8.73 -8.73
CA LEU A 27 -20.44 8.35 -9.27
C LEU A 27 -20.00 9.28 -10.40
N LYS A 28 -20.90 9.67 -11.32
CA LYS A 28 -20.59 10.67 -12.37
C LYS A 28 -20.21 12.03 -11.78
N GLN A 29 -20.95 12.50 -10.79
CA GLN A 29 -20.63 13.77 -10.10
C GLN A 29 -19.29 13.69 -9.37
N LEU A 30 -19.00 12.56 -8.72
CA LEU A 30 -17.74 12.34 -8.04
C LEU A 30 -16.56 12.29 -9.03
N ALA A 31 -16.72 11.59 -10.17
CA ALA A 31 -15.72 11.58 -11.23
C ALA A 31 -15.46 12.98 -11.77
N ALA A 32 -16.53 13.77 -12.02
CA ALA A 32 -16.41 15.15 -12.44
C ALA A 32 -15.63 15.98 -11.40
N PHE A 33 -15.97 15.86 -10.11
CA PHE A 33 -15.25 16.53 -9.02
C PHE A 33 -13.74 16.25 -9.06
N PHE A 34 -13.33 14.98 -9.16
CA PHE A 34 -11.90 14.64 -9.23
C PHE A 34 -11.20 15.20 -10.49
N ARG A 35 -11.92 15.35 -11.60
CA ARG A 35 -11.37 15.86 -12.87
C ARG A 35 -11.28 17.37 -12.93
N THR A 36 -12.30 18.08 -12.42
CA THR A 36 -12.49 19.52 -12.65
C THR A 36 -12.24 20.36 -11.40
N SER A 37 -12.18 19.75 -10.22
CA SER A 37 -11.98 20.52 -8.98
C SER A 37 -10.55 21.03 -8.86
N ASP A 38 -10.42 22.31 -8.51
CA ASP A 38 -9.15 22.94 -8.12
C ASP A 38 -8.60 22.41 -6.79
N THR A 39 -9.33 21.56 -6.07
CA THR A 39 -8.85 20.92 -4.84
C THR A 39 -7.54 20.17 -5.07
N PHE A 40 -7.42 19.44 -6.20
CA PHE A 40 -6.27 18.60 -6.51
C PHE A 40 -5.22 19.34 -7.36
N SER A 41 -4.88 20.54 -6.92
CA SER A 41 -3.89 21.41 -7.56
C SER A 41 -2.56 21.39 -6.80
N PRO A 42 -1.41 21.34 -7.50
CA PRO A 42 -0.09 21.50 -6.87
C PRO A 42 0.11 22.84 -6.16
N GLN A 43 -0.78 23.83 -6.36
CA GLN A 43 -0.71 25.13 -5.72
C GLN A 43 -1.51 25.19 -4.40
N ARG A 44 -2.31 24.16 -4.09
CA ARG A 44 -3.14 24.10 -2.88
C ARG A 44 -2.48 23.27 -1.79
N ILE A 45 -2.76 23.59 -0.52
CA ILE A 45 -2.35 22.76 0.62
C ILE A 45 -3.21 21.48 0.63
N PRO A 46 -2.63 20.28 0.86
CA PRO A 46 -1.23 20.04 1.25
C PRO A 46 -0.27 19.73 0.07
N PHE A 47 -0.74 19.79 -1.17
CA PHE A 47 0.02 19.38 -2.37
C PHE A 47 1.17 20.32 -2.74
N ASN A 48 1.06 21.60 -2.37
CA ASN A 48 2.10 22.61 -2.57
C ASN A 48 3.40 22.37 -1.78
N ILE A 49 3.39 21.41 -0.85
CA ILE A 49 4.56 21.01 -0.07
C ILE A 49 5.56 20.22 -0.95
N VAL A 50 5.08 19.47 -1.95
CA VAL A 50 5.94 18.55 -2.72
C VAL A 50 7.06 19.25 -3.51
N PRO A 51 6.81 20.36 -4.23
CA PRO A 51 7.90 21.12 -4.86
C PRO A 51 8.95 21.59 -3.85
N GLY A 52 8.52 22.08 -2.68
CA GLY A 52 9.42 22.49 -1.59
C GLY A 52 10.22 21.32 -1.02
N LEU A 53 9.59 20.16 -0.83
CA LEU A 53 10.25 18.94 -0.38
C LEU A 53 11.32 18.48 -1.39
N ASN A 54 10.99 18.43 -2.68
CA ASN A 54 11.96 18.03 -3.72
C ASN A 54 13.15 18.99 -3.77
N SER A 55 12.90 20.30 -3.73
CA SER A 55 13.97 21.30 -3.72
C SER A 55 14.85 21.20 -2.46
N TRP A 56 14.26 20.91 -1.30
CA TRP A 56 15.00 20.67 -0.07
C TRP A 56 15.86 19.40 -0.16
N ILE A 57 15.32 18.30 -0.71
CA ILE A 57 16.06 17.05 -0.94
C ILE A 57 17.26 17.31 -1.86
N ASP A 58 17.05 18.03 -2.95
CA ASP A 58 18.09 18.35 -3.92
C ASP A 58 19.17 19.24 -3.29
N GLY A 59 18.77 20.22 -2.48
CA GLY A 59 19.67 21.05 -1.70
C GLY A 59 20.52 20.23 -0.72
N ALA A 60 19.91 19.30 0.01
CA ALA A 60 20.62 18.38 0.91
C ALA A 60 21.58 17.46 0.15
N GLY A 61 21.16 16.93 -1.00
CA GLY A 61 22.00 16.09 -1.86
C GLY A 61 23.20 16.84 -2.44
N ASN A 62 22.99 18.09 -2.88
CA ASN A 62 24.06 18.96 -3.37
C ASN A 62 25.00 19.37 -2.24
N PHE A 63 24.48 19.69 -1.05
CA PHE A 63 25.30 19.96 0.12
C PHE A 63 26.23 18.78 0.47
N ILE A 64 25.73 17.55 0.40
CA ILE A 64 26.54 16.34 0.59
C ILE A 64 27.65 16.29 -0.48
N ARG A 65 27.31 16.51 -1.76
CA ARG A 65 28.28 16.48 -2.87
C ARG A 65 29.35 17.58 -2.75
N GLU A 66 28.97 18.77 -2.31
CA GLU A 66 29.86 19.94 -2.24
C GLU A 66 30.74 19.93 -0.98
N THR A 67 30.18 19.48 0.16
CA THR A 67 30.88 19.44 1.44
C THR A 67 31.78 18.23 1.55
N VAL A 68 31.26 17.06 1.16
CA VAL A 68 32.04 15.83 1.11
C VAL A 68 32.79 15.86 -0.21
N LYS A 69 33.98 16.50 -0.22
CA LYS A 69 34.96 16.47 -1.32
C LYS A 69 35.53 15.06 -1.51
N PHE A 70 34.64 14.11 -1.70
CA PHE A 70 34.89 12.69 -1.74
C PHE A 70 35.41 12.33 -3.11
N ASP A 71 36.65 11.86 -3.17
CA ASP A 71 37.14 11.18 -4.37
C ASP A 71 36.79 9.68 -4.24
N PRO A 72 35.80 9.17 -4.99
CA PRO A 72 35.40 7.76 -4.93
C PRO A 72 36.52 6.79 -5.34
N ASN A 73 37.51 7.27 -6.09
CA ASN A 73 38.62 6.47 -6.59
C ASN A 73 39.86 6.55 -5.68
N ALA A 74 39.87 7.45 -4.69
CA ALA A 74 40.95 7.51 -3.73
C ALA A 74 40.99 6.24 -2.85
N PRO A 75 42.18 5.74 -2.50
CA PRO A 75 42.32 4.60 -1.60
C PRO A 75 41.87 4.99 -0.19
N LEU A 76 40.90 4.27 0.36
CA LEU A 76 40.44 4.43 1.74
C LEU A 76 41.37 3.72 2.72
N LEU A 77 41.72 2.48 2.38
CA LEU A 77 42.51 1.61 3.22
C LEU A 77 43.29 0.65 2.32
N THR A 78 44.59 0.59 2.52
CA THR A 78 45.47 -0.34 1.81
C THR A 78 45.95 -1.40 2.79
N VAL A 79 45.58 -2.66 2.55
CA VAL A 79 46.05 -3.82 3.34
C VAL A 79 46.80 -4.76 2.40
N GLY A 80 48.13 -4.75 2.47
CA GLY A 80 48.97 -5.49 1.53
C GLY A 80 48.78 -5.00 0.08
N SER A 81 48.48 -5.90 -0.85
CA SER A 81 48.15 -5.57 -2.25
C SER A 81 46.69 -5.18 -2.47
N THR A 82 45.83 -5.32 -1.45
CA THR A 82 44.41 -5.00 -1.55
C THR A 82 44.18 -3.53 -1.23
N VAL A 83 43.71 -2.78 -2.24
CA VAL A 83 43.28 -1.40 -2.08
C VAL A 83 41.76 -1.39 -1.94
N ILE A 84 41.26 -0.96 -0.79
CA ILE A 84 39.84 -0.67 -0.60
C ILE A 84 39.61 0.78 -1.04
N PRO A 85 38.86 1.01 -2.12
CA PRO A 85 38.56 2.35 -2.61
C PRO A 85 37.51 3.05 -1.73
N SER A 86 37.58 4.38 -1.69
CA SER A 86 36.72 5.23 -0.85
C SER A 86 35.24 5.07 -1.16
N PHE A 87 34.85 4.74 -2.40
CA PHE A 87 33.46 4.46 -2.77
C PHE A 87 32.75 3.45 -1.84
N ALA A 88 33.50 2.55 -1.19
CA ALA A 88 32.95 1.60 -0.23
C ALA A 88 32.19 2.29 0.93
N LEU A 89 32.62 3.49 1.35
CA LEU A 89 31.91 4.29 2.37
C LEU A 89 30.56 4.79 1.87
N ALA A 90 30.52 5.31 0.64
CA ALA A 90 29.27 5.79 0.03
C ALA A 90 28.28 4.64 -0.15
N PHE A 91 28.77 3.45 -0.55
CA PHE A 91 27.97 2.25 -0.62
C PHE A 91 27.43 1.81 0.75
N PHE A 92 28.29 1.77 1.78
CA PHE A 92 27.89 1.37 3.13
C PHE A 92 26.87 2.35 3.75
N ALA A 93 27.09 3.66 3.60
CA ALA A 93 26.16 4.68 4.04
C ALA A 93 24.80 4.58 3.32
N GLY A 94 24.83 4.38 2.00
CA GLY A 94 23.62 4.16 1.20
C GLY A 94 22.85 2.92 1.66
N PHE A 95 23.56 1.81 1.89
CA PHE A 95 22.97 0.56 2.37
C PHE A 95 22.33 0.72 3.77
N LEU A 96 23.00 1.44 4.68
CA LEU A 96 22.48 1.70 6.02
C LEU A 96 21.18 2.52 5.98
N LEU A 97 21.10 3.51 5.10
CA LEU A 97 19.87 4.29 4.88
C LEU A 97 18.75 3.44 4.27
N ILE A 98 19.05 2.54 3.33
CA ILE A 98 18.05 1.60 2.78
C ILE A 98 17.53 0.68 3.89
N ILE A 99 18.40 0.10 4.72
CA ILE A 99 17.99 -0.73 5.86
C ILE A 99 17.05 0.08 6.77
N LEU A 100 17.41 1.32 7.10
CA LEU A 100 16.59 2.19 7.93
C LEU A 100 15.19 2.39 7.31
N GLY A 101 15.12 2.64 6.00
CA GLY A 101 13.84 2.75 5.27
C GLY A 101 12.99 1.49 5.33
N ILE A 102 13.61 0.31 5.17
CA ILE A 102 12.93 -0.99 5.30
C ILE A 102 12.40 -1.20 6.73
N LEU A 103 13.19 -0.84 7.75
CA LEU A 103 12.77 -0.94 9.15
C LEU A 103 11.57 -0.04 9.44
N PHE A 104 11.54 1.18 8.90
CA PHE A 104 10.38 2.08 8.99
C PHE A 104 9.15 1.50 8.29
N LEU A 105 9.31 0.93 7.09
CA LEU A 105 8.21 0.26 6.38
C LEU A 105 7.63 -0.89 7.19
N ARG A 106 8.50 -1.76 7.72
CA ARG A 106 8.10 -2.91 8.54
C ARG A 106 7.37 -2.47 9.80
N ARG A 107 7.80 -1.37 10.42
CA ARG A 107 7.12 -0.77 11.57
C ARG A 107 5.73 -0.27 11.19
N ALA A 108 5.60 0.45 10.08
CA ALA A 108 4.33 1.02 9.63
C ALA A 108 3.29 -0.06 9.31
N ILE A 109 3.70 -1.13 8.61
CA ILE A 109 2.83 -2.26 8.30
C ILE A 109 2.26 -2.91 9.58
N ARG A 110 3.07 -2.99 10.64
CA ARG A 110 2.65 -3.51 11.96
C ARG A 110 1.82 -2.53 12.79
N SER A 111 1.87 -1.24 12.48
CA SER A 111 1.07 -0.22 13.17
C SER A 111 -0.42 -0.44 12.92
N SER A 112 -1.26 -0.04 13.88
CA SER A 112 -2.70 -0.07 13.71
C SER A 112 -3.22 1.08 12.84
N ILE A 113 -2.44 2.15 12.73
CA ILE A 113 -2.81 3.42 12.10
C ILE A 113 -2.46 3.38 10.61
N TRP A 114 -3.44 3.63 9.74
CA TRP A 114 -3.24 3.62 8.28
C TRP A 114 -2.35 4.77 7.78
N PHE A 115 -2.35 5.91 8.50
CA PHE A 115 -1.54 7.08 8.16
C PHE A 115 -0.03 6.82 8.31
N ASP A 116 0.37 5.88 9.18
CA ASP A 116 1.78 5.53 9.35
C ASP A 116 2.39 4.94 8.06
N ASP A 117 1.59 4.25 7.25
CA ASP A 117 2.06 3.71 5.96
C ASP A 117 2.37 4.84 4.97
N PHE A 118 1.52 5.87 4.93
CA PHE A 118 1.74 7.05 4.10
C PHE A 118 3.03 7.78 4.51
N ILE A 119 3.24 7.99 5.82
CA ILE A 119 4.48 8.61 6.31
C ILE A 119 5.69 7.75 5.95
N ALA A 120 5.62 6.44 6.18
CA ALA A 120 6.73 5.54 5.90
C ALA A 120 7.12 5.57 4.42
N LEU A 121 6.15 5.63 3.51
CA LEU A 121 6.41 5.78 2.08
C LEU A 121 7.05 7.13 1.73
N GLY A 122 6.61 8.22 2.37
CA GLY A 122 7.25 9.53 2.23
C GLY A 122 8.71 9.51 2.71
N VAL A 123 8.98 8.85 3.84
CA VAL A 123 10.35 8.69 4.36
C VAL A 123 11.21 7.84 3.43
N ILE A 124 10.68 6.74 2.89
CA ILE A 124 11.38 5.91 1.90
C ILE A 124 11.69 6.70 0.64
N TYR A 125 10.77 7.56 0.20
CA TYR A 125 11.02 8.46 -0.94
C TYR A 125 12.20 9.39 -0.68
N ILE A 126 12.25 10.04 0.49
CA ILE A 126 13.37 10.90 0.89
C ILE A 126 14.68 10.10 0.94
N ILE A 127 14.68 8.94 1.59
CA ILE A 127 15.84 8.05 1.70
C ILE A 127 16.34 7.66 0.31
N LEU A 128 15.45 7.21 -0.57
CA LEU A 128 15.82 6.74 -1.91
C LEU A 128 16.49 7.85 -2.72
N ARG A 129 15.97 9.08 -2.64
CA ARG A 129 16.55 10.26 -3.30
C ARG A 129 17.94 10.60 -2.74
N ILE A 130 18.08 10.64 -1.41
CA ILE A 130 19.37 10.94 -0.74
C ILE A 130 20.41 9.86 -1.06
N VAL A 131 20.02 8.58 -0.97
CA VAL A 131 20.89 7.45 -1.35
C VAL A 131 21.29 7.56 -2.82
N GLY A 132 20.36 7.97 -3.69
CA GLY A 132 20.66 8.30 -5.08
C GLY A 132 21.80 9.31 -5.21
N HIS A 133 21.74 10.43 -4.47
CA HIS A 133 22.80 11.43 -4.47
C HIS A 133 24.14 10.84 -4.01
N ILE A 134 24.16 10.09 -2.90
CA ILE A 134 25.38 9.48 -2.34
C ILE A 134 26.00 8.47 -3.32
N VAL A 135 25.20 7.54 -3.85
CA VAL A 135 25.67 6.48 -4.77
C VAL A 135 26.11 7.08 -6.11
N SER A 136 25.47 8.16 -6.57
CA SER A 136 25.85 8.85 -7.81
C SER A 136 27.24 9.48 -7.79
N LEU A 137 27.82 9.70 -6.59
CA LEU A 137 29.21 10.14 -6.42
C LEU A 137 30.19 9.03 -6.79
N ALA A 138 29.80 7.76 -6.66
CA ALA A 138 30.62 6.60 -6.98
C ALA A 138 30.32 6.10 -8.40
N THR A 139 30.72 6.87 -9.41
CA THR A 139 30.48 6.55 -10.84
C THR A 139 31.08 5.24 -11.33
N SER A 140 32.01 4.65 -10.57
CA SER A 140 32.61 3.35 -10.83
C SER A 140 31.69 2.16 -10.51
N LEU A 141 30.55 2.38 -9.85
CA LEU A 141 29.58 1.32 -9.55
C LEU A 141 28.69 1.02 -10.77
N PRO A 142 28.48 -0.25 -11.14
CA PRO A 142 27.70 -0.63 -12.33
C PRO A 142 26.22 -0.21 -12.23
N PHE A 143 25.73 0.04 -11.01
CA PHE A 143 24.37 0.50 -10.72
C PHE A 143 24.27 2.01 -10.47
N ALA A 144 25.36 2.77 -10.47
CA ALA A 144 25.34 4.20 -10.17
C ALA A 144 24.41 4.99 -11.12
N ASN A 145 24.35 4.59 -12.39
CA ASN A 145 23.47 5.22 -13.38
C ASN A 145 21.98 5.02 -13.06
N TRP A 146 21.59 3.84 -12.54
CA TRP A 146 20.21 3.57 -12.13
C TRP A 146 19.78 4.46 -10.96
N PHE A 147 20.67 4.65 -9.98
CA PHE A 147 20.42 5.54 -8.85
C PHE A 147 20.45 7.01 -9.25
N ARG A 148 21.31 7.39 -10.21
CA ARG A 148 21.35 8.75 -10.76
C ARG A 148 20.03 9.12 -11.45
N VAL A 149 19.39 8.20 -12.18
CA VAL A 149 18.06 8.43 -12.77
C VAL A 149 17.01 8.78 -11.70
N MET A 150 17.10 8.20 -10.50
CA MET A 150 16.19 8.51 -9.38
C MET A 150 16.46 9.90 -8.78
N VAL A 151 17.67 10.42 -8.91
CA VAL A 151 18.06 11.79 -8.51
C VAL A 151 17.61 12.81 -9.56
N ASP A 152 17.91 12.54 -10.82
CA ASP A 152 17.65 13.49 -11.90
C ASP A 152 16.15 13.58 -12.21
N ASN A 153 15.38 12.53 -11.88
CA ASN A 153 13.95 12.47 -12.11
C ASN A 153 13.15 12.01 -10.86
N PRO A 154 12.49 12.94 -10.13
CA PRO A 154 11.60 12.62 -9.00
C PRO A 154 10.52 11.58 -9.33
N PHE A 155 10.04 11.58 -10.58
CA PHE A 155 9.06 10.62 -11.06
C PHE A 155 9.59 9.19 -11.06
N ALA A 156 10.87 8.99 -11.41
CA ALA A 156 11.47 7.66 -11.39
C ALA A 156 11.52 7.07 -9.97
N ALA A 157 11.92 7.87 -8.98
CA ALA A 157 11.92 7.45 -7.57
C ALA A 157 10.49 7.08 -7.09
N TYR A 158 9.50 7.90 -7.45
CA TYR A 158 8.10 7.63 -7.17
C TYR A 158 7.62 6.30 -7.79
N ILE A 159 7.91 6.05 -9.08
CA ILE A 159 7.50 4.81 -9.76
C ILE A 159 8.13 3.58 -9.11
N VAL A 160 9.41 3.64 -8.73
CA VAL A 160 10.08 2.52 -8.03
C VAL A 160 9.36 2.18 -6.73
N ILE A 161 8.94 3.19 -5.96
CA ILE A 161 8.18 2.98 -4.71
C ILE A 161 6.81 2.37 -5.00
N GLN A 162 6.12 2.85 -6.03
CA GLN A 162 4.82 2.28 -6.42
C GLN A 162 4.95 0.83 -6.89
N LEU A 163 5.99 0.50 -7.66
CA LEU A 163 6.25 -0.89 -8.08
C LEU A 163 6.56 -1.79 -6.87
N LEU A 164 7.34 -1.29 -5.91
CA LEU A 164 7.64 -2.02 -4.68
C LEU A 164 6.38 -2.23 -3.82
N LEU A 165 5.53 -1.22 -3.73
CA LEU A 165 4.22 -1.33 -3.07
C LEU A 165 3.31 -2.35 -3.75
N LEU A 166 3.20 -2.31 -5.08
CA LEU A 166 2.42 -3.29 -5.85
C LEU A 166 2.98 -4.69 -5.62
N PHE A 167 4.30 -4.85 -5.61
CA PHE A 167 4.94 -6.13 -5.32
C PHE A 167 4.58 -6.65 -3.94
N ILE A 168 4.69 -5.82 -2.89
CA ILE A 168 4.30 -6.21 -1.52
C ILE A 168 2.80 -6.51 -1.41
N THR A 169 1.98 -5.77 -2.16
CA THR A 169 0.52 -5.90 -2.18
C THR A 169 0.07 -7.22 -2.81
N PHE A 170 0.67 -7.61 -3.94
CA PHE A 170 0.23 -8.77 -4.72
C PHE A 170 1.06 -10.04 -4.47
N PHE A 171 2.32 -9.92 -4.04
CA PHE A 171 3.23 -11.05 -3.81
C PHE A 171 3.74 -11.14 -2.36
N GLY A 172 3.49 -10.13 -1.53
CA GLY A 172 3.91 -10.08 -0.13
C GLY A 172 2.78 -10.26 0.88
N GLU A 173 2.91 -9.60 2.04
CA GLU A 173 1.92 -9.65 3.13
C GLU A 173 0.53 -9.15 2.70
N GLY A 174 0.46 -8.27 1.70
CA GLY A 174 -0.81 -7.81 1.12
C GLY A 174 -1.63 -8.94 0.54
N PHE A 175 -1.01 -9.94 -0.09
CA PHE A 175 -1.75 -11.08 -0.65
C PHE A 175 -2.34 -11.99 0.42
N GLN A 176 -1.73 -12.02 1.60
CA GLN A 176 -2.12 -12.89 2.70
C GLN A 176 -3.20 -12.26 3.59
N SER A 177 -3.27 -10.93 3.66
CA SER A 177 -4.19 -10.21 4.54
C SER A 177 -5.00 -9.15 3.80
N LYS A 178 -6.34 -9.23 3.90
CA LYS A 178 -7.26 -8.18 3.37
C LYS A 178 -6.90 -6.79 3.88
N ARG A 179 -6.55 -6.69 5.15
CA ARG A 179 -6.22 -5.41 5.79
C ARG A 179 -4.95 -4.81 5.18
N ALA A 180 -3.90 -5.61 5.01
CA ALA A 180 -2.64 -5.15 4.44
C ALA A 180 -2.81 -4.73 2.97
N PHE A 181 -3.60 -5.48 2.19
CA PHE A 181 -3.93 -5.13 0.80
C PHE A 181 -4.60 -3.76 0.69
N TRP A 182 -5.65 -3.53 1.48
CA TRP A 182 -6.39 -2.26 1.44
C TRP A 182 -5.56 -1.09 1.89
N ARG A 183 -4.78 -1.26 2.96
CA ARG A 183 -3.88 -0.23 3.44
C ARG A 183 -2.84 0.15 2.39
N ALA A 184 -2.24 -0.84 1.72
CA ALA A 184 -1.26 -0.58 0.68
C ALA A 184 -1.88 0.14 -0.53
N LEU A 185 -3.09 -0.23 -0.96
CA LEU A 185 -3.82 0.48 -2.02
C LEU A 185 -4.15 1.93 -1.63
N ILE A 186 -4.66 2.15 -0.42
CA ILE A 186 -4.98 3.50 0.09
C ILE A 186 -3.70 4.34 0.20
N ALA A 187 -2.64 3.79 0.76
CA ALA A 187 -1.36 4.48 0.90
C ALA A 187 -0.75 4.83 -0.46
N SER A 188 -0.81 3.91 -1.43
CA SER A 188 -0.42 4.15 -2.82
C SER A 188 -1.25 5.27 -3.46
N GLY A 189 -2.56 5.26 -3.25
CA GLY A 189 -3.46 6.28 -3.79
C GLY A 189 -3.22 7.67 -3.19
N LEU A 190 -3.01 7.73 -1.87
CA LEU A 190 -2.70 8.98 -1.17
C LEU A 190 -1.32 9.51 -1.54
N LEU A 191 -0.31 8.64 -1.67
CA LEU A 191 1.00 9.02 -2.16
C LEU A 191 0.91 9.58 -3.58
N SER A 192 0.12 8.95 -4.45
CA SER A 192 -0.14 9.45 -5.81
C SER A 192 -0.78 10.83 -5.79
N LEU A 193 -1.84 11.02 -4.99
CA LEU A 193 -2.50 12.33 -4.83
C LEU A 193 -1.54 13.37 -4.25
N PHE A 194 -0.68 12.98 -3.31
CA PHE A 194 0.24 13.92 -2.69
C PHE A 194 1.31 14.38 -3.68
N MET A 195 1.93 13.44 -4.40
CA MET A 195 3.06 13.69 -5.30
C MET A 195 2.65 14.27 -6.66
N TYR A 196 1.53 13.80 -7.21
CA TYR A 196 1.03 14.16 -8.54
C TYR A 196 -0.49 14.37 -8.47
N PRO A 197 -0.95 15.42 -7.77
CA PRO A 197 -2.36 15.59 -7.42
C PRO A 197 -3.28 15.62 -8.64
N ARG A 198 -2.89 16.31 -9.71
CA ARG A 198 -3.72 16.50 -10.89
C ARG A 198 -3.83 15.22 -11.70
N GLU A 199 -2.70 14.56 -11.92
CA GLU A 199 -2.61 13.30 -12.67
C GLU A 199 -3.34 12.18 -11.91
N ALA A 200 -3.08 12.04 -10.61
CA ALA A 200 -3.72 11.03 -9.77
C ALA A 200 -5.23 11.25 -9.65
N ALA A 201 -5.68 12.50 -9.44
CA ALA A 201 -7.11 12.82 -9.40
C ALA A 201 -7.78 12.52 -10.75
N THR A 202 -7.11 12.83 -11.86
CA THR A 202 -7.60 12.49 -13.20
C THR A 202 -7.70 10.96 -13.37
N SER A 203 -6.70 10.18 -12.95
CA SER A 203 -6.75 8.73 -12.98
C SER A 203 -7.90 8.17 -12.12
N PHE A 204 -8.13 8.71 -10.92
CA PHE A 204 -9.26 8.33 -10.08
C PHE A 204 -10.59 8.68 -10.72
N SER A 205 -10.70 9.82 -11.42
CA SER A 205 -11.90 10.17 -12.18
C SER A 205 -12.25 9.10 -13.20
N TYR A 206 -11.27 8.56 -13.94
CA TYR A 206 -11.50 7.51 -14.93
C TYR A 206 -11.95 6.20 -14.29
N VAL A 207 -11.39 5.82 -13.14
CA VAL A 207 -11.81 4.62 -12.41
C VAL A 207 -13.26 4.77 -11.93
N ILE A 208 -13.61 5.93 -11.36
CA ILE A 208 -14.96 6.20 -10.87
C ILE A 208 -15.95 6.28 -12.04
N GLU A 209 -15.57 6.90 -13.15
CA GLU A 209 -16.38 6.97 -14.36
C GLU A 209 -16.61 5.58 -14.97
N ALA A 210 -15.59 4.71 -14.97
CA ALA A 210 -15.75 3.33 -15.40
C ALA A 210 -16.75 2.56 -14.53
N LEU A 211 -16.76 2.79 -13.21
CA LEU A 211 -17.77 2.22 -12.31
C LEU A 211 -19.18 2.75 -12.61
N ALA A 212 -19.31 4.05 -12.91
CA ALA A 212 -20.59 4.62 -13.32
C ALA A 212 -21.08 4.01 -14.64
N LEU A 213 -20.21 3.88 -15.63
CA LEU A 213 -20.54 3.27 -16.93
C LEU A 213 -20.90 1.79 -16.79
N PHE A 214 -20.24 1.06 -15.89
CA PHE A 214 -20.59 -0.31 -15.56
C PHE A 214 -22.02 -0.41 -14.99
N GLY A 215 -22.33 0.41 -13.99
CA GLY A 215 -23.68 0.49 -13.39
C GLY A 215 -24.75 0.85 -14.43
N ALA A 216 -24.48 1.86 -15.27
CA ALA A 216 -25.35 2.26 -16.37
C ALA A 216 -25.56 1.11 -17.38
N GLY A 217 -24.50 0.37 -17.69
CA GLY A 217 -24.54 -0.79 -18.58
C GLY A 217 -25.39 -1.94 -18.04
N LEU A 218 -25.37 -2.17 -16.72
CA LEU A 218 -26.20 -3.16 -16.04
C LEU A 218 -27.69 -2.77 -16.03
N ALA A 219 -27.99 -1.48 -15.85
CA ALA A 219 -29.37 -0.98 -15.79
C ALA A 219 -30.01 -0.76 -17.17
N ASN A 220 -29.22 -0.77 -18.25
CA ASN A 220 -29.70 -0.49 -19.60
C ASN A 220 -30.53 -1.65 -20.16
N GLU A 221 -31.79 -1.36 -20.50
CA GLU A 221 -32.74 -2.30 -21.10
C GLU A 221 -32.25 -2.90 -22.43
N ALA A 222 -31.36 -2.22 -23.17
CA ALA A 222 -30.77 -2.74 -24.39
C ALA A 222 -29.63 -3.76 -24.14
N ASN A 223 -29.12 -3.86 -22.91
CA ASN A 223 -27.98 -4.70 -22.52
C ASN A 223 -28.40 -5.92 -21.67
N VAL A 224 -29.56 -6.49 -21.94
CA VAL A 224 -30.06 -7.71 -21.26
C VAL A 224 -29.02 -8.84 -21.19
N PRO A 225 -28.25 -9.17 -22.27
CA PRO A 225 -27.27 -10.25 -22.20
C PRO A 225 -26.18 -10.02 -21.16
N PHE A 226 -25.73 -8.77 -20.99
CA PHE A 226 -24.72 -8.41 -20.01
C PHE A 226 -25.26 -8.53 -18.58
N ALA A 227 -26.45 -7.99 -18.32
CA ALA A 227 -27.11 -8.09 -17.02
C ALA A 227 -27.42 -9.56 -16.65
N ALA A 228 -27.86 -10.37 -17.61
CA ALA A 228 -28.11 -11.80 -17.41
C ALA A 228 -26.82 -12.57 -17.09
N ALA A 229 -25.74 -12.34 -17.83
CA ALA A 229 -24.43 -12.95 -17.55
C ALA A 229 -23.91 -12.54 -16.16
N TRP A 230 -24.07 -11.27 -15.78
CA TRP A 230 -23.69 -10.77 -14.47
C TRP A 230 -24.52 -11.38 -13.33
N GLY A 231 -25.82 -11.58 -13.55
CA GLY A 231 -26.72 -12.28 -12.62
C GLY A 231 -26.35 -13.74 -12.42
N VAL A 232 -26.03 -14.47 -13.51
CA VAL A 232 -25.54 -15.86 -13.45
C VAL A 232 -24.24 -15.95 -12.68
N LEU A 233 -23.31 -15.00 -12.87
CA LEU A 233 -22.08 -14.93 -12.09
C LEU A 233 -22.38 -14.75 -10.59
N GLY A 234 -23.33 -13.89 -10.24
CA GLY A 234 -23.79 -13.70 -8.85
C GLY A 234 -24.37 -14.99 -8.25
N MET A 235 -25.24 -15.67 -8.99
CA MET A 235 -25.82 -16.97 -8.58
C MET A 235 -24.73 -18.02 -8.36
N TYR A 236 -23.74 -18.09 -9.26
CA TYR A 236 -22.61 -19.01 -9.12
C TYR A 236 -21.78 -18.72 -7.86
N LEU A 237 -21.47 -17.45 -7.59
CA LEU A 237 -20.74 -17.04 -6.39
C LEU A 237 -21.53 -17.36 -5.11
N ALA A 238 -22.85 -17.17 -5.12
CA ALA A 238 -23.72 -17.53 -4.01
C ALA A 238 -23.77 -19.05 -3.79
N PHE A 239 -23.90 -19.84 -4.86
CA PHE A 239 -23.87 -21.30 -4.78
C PHE A 239 -22.54 -21.84 -4.26
N ARG A 240 -21.41 -21.28 -4.73
CA ARG A 240 -20.07 -21.57 -4.19
C ARG A 240 -19.98 -21.30 -2.69
N LYS A 241 -20.60 -20.22 -2.20
CA LYS A 241 -20.62 -19.91 -0.76
C LYS A 241 -21.45 -20.94 0.03
N LEU A 242 -22.59 -21.39 -0.50
CA LEU A 242 -23.47 -22.35 0.16
C LEU A 242 -22.90 -23.78 0.20
N THR A 243 -22.10 -24.16 -0.80
CA THR A 243 -21.56 -25.52 -0.95
C THR A 243 -20.19 -25.73 -0.32
N LEU A 244 -19.47 -24.65 0.02
CA LEU A 244 -18.19 -24.75 0.72
C LEU A 244 -18.45 -24.77 2.23
N PRO A 245 -18.12 -25.86 2.95
CA PRO A 245 -18.26 -25.91 4.39
C PRO A 245 -17.40 -24.82 5.03
N GLU A 246 -17.97 -24.13 6.02
CA GLU A 246 -17.25 -23.13 6.80
C GLU A 246 -16.17 -23.81 7.66
N CYS A 247 -15.00 -24.06 7.09
CA CYS A 247 -13.81 -24.36 7.89
C CYS A 247 -13.39 -23.07 8.62
N GLY A 248 -14.03 -22.76 9.74
CA GLY A 248 -13.62 -21.64 10.58
C GLY A 248 -14.69 -21.10 11.53
N ASN A 249 -15.23 -21.93 12.42
CA ASN A 249 -15.65 -21.44 13.73
C ASN A 249 -15.14 -22.36 14.83
N LYS A 250 -13.83 -22.29 15.13
CA LYS A 250 -13.23 -22.97 16.29
C LYS A 250 -13.58 -22.30 17.63
N ASN A 251 -14.40 -21.23 17.63
CA ASN A 251 -14.80 -20.52 18.84
C ASN A 251 -16.30 -20.67 19.18
N ALA A 252 -17.07 -21.48 18.45
CA ALA A 252 -18.46 -21.80 18.78
C ALA A 252 -18.61 -23.15 19.51
N GLN A 253 -17.70 -23.44 20.45
CA GLN A 253 -17.86 -24.52 21.44
C GLN A 253 -17.89 -23.99 22.88
N VAL A 254 -18.38 -22.78 23.07
CA VAL A 254 -18.83 -22.35 24.39
C VAL A 254 -20.21 -21.72 24.17
N GLU A 255 -21.17 -22.13 24.99
CA GLU A 255 -22.56 -21.64 25.05
C GLU A 255 -23.62 -22.38 24.20
N THR A 256 -24.01 -23.57 24.66
CA THR A 256 -25.44 -23.92 24.74
C THR A 256 -25.74 -24.65 26.05
N PHE A 257 -26.29 -23.87 26.99
CA PHE A 257 -27.43 -24.14 27.89
C PHE A 257 -27.47 -25.42 28.75
N GLY A 258 -27.68 -25.19 30.05
CA GLY A 258 -27.90 -26.22 31.07
C GLY A 258 -29.37 -26.60 31.32
N SER A 259 -29.51 -27.37 32.40
CA SER A 259 -30.69 -27.86 33.14
C SER A 259 -31.46 -29.06 32.55
N ASP A 260 -31.26 -30.26 33.11
CA ASP A 260 -32.19 -30.87 34.08
C ASP A 260 -32.02 -32.39 34.19
N THR A 261 -31.53 -32.87 35.33
CA THR A 261 -32.03 -34.08 36.03
C THR A 261 -31.64 -34.01 37.52
N THR A 262 -32.65 -33.88 38.38
CA THR A 262 -32.66 -33.88 39.86
C THR A 262 -32.53 -35.31 40.47
N PRO A 263 -32.66 -35.55 41.80
CA PRO A 263 -31.90 -35.05 42.97
C PRO A 263 -31.54 -36.19 44.00
N VAL A 264 -30.43 -36.12 44.76
CA VAL A 264 -30.24 -36.84 46.06
C VAL A 264 -29.13 -36.11 46.85
N ASN A 265 -29.40 -35.29 47.88
CA ASN A 265 -29.64 -35.57 49.31
C ASN A 265 -28.36 -35.81 50.16
N VAL A 266 -28.27 -35.05 51.27
CA VAL A 266 -27.45 -35.27 52.50
C VAL A 266 -25.92 -35.03 52.30
N GLU A 267 -25.17 -34.26 53.08
CA GLU A 267 -25.10 -34.09 54.54
C GLU A 267 -24.31 -32.81 54.90
N ALA A 268 -24.55 -32.29 56.10
CA ALA A 268 -23.87 -31.15 56.69
C ALA A 268 -22.53 -31.56 57.33
N GLU A 269 -21.52 -30.67 57.27
CA GLU A 269 -20.46 -30.47 58.28
C GLU A 269 -19.55 -29.33 57.74
N ALA A 270 -19.54 -28.11 58.27
CA ALA A 270 -19.09 -27.68 59.60
C ALA A 270 -17.62 -28.02 59.91
N SER A 271 -16.79 -26.98 59.79
CA SER A 271 -15.63 -26.65 60.64
C SER A 271 -14.24 -27.22 60.34
N SER A 272 -13.27 -26.27 60.38
CA SER A 272 -11.91 -26.43 60.90
C SER A 272 -10.96 -27.24 59.98
N GLN A 273 -9.66 -27.02 59.80
CA GLN A 273 -8.49 -26.34 60.39
C GLN A 273 -7.47 -26.32 59.21
N SER A 274 -6.40 -25.54 59.10
CA SER A 274 -5.62 -24.62 59.92
C SER A 274 -4.72 -23.85 58.95
#